data_AF-A0A925BR85-F1
#
_entry.id   AF-A0A925BR85-F1
#
_cell.length_a   1.000
_cell.length_b   1.000
_cell.length_c   1.000
_cell.angle_alpha   90.00
_cell.angle_beta   90.00
_cell.angle_gamma   90.00
#
_symmetry.space_group_name_H-M   'P 1'
#
loop_
_entity.id
_entity.type
_entity.pdbx_description
1 polymer ?
#
loop_
_entity_poly.entity_id
_entity_poly.type
_entity_poly.pdbx_seq_one_letter_code
_entity_poly.pdbx_strand_id
1 'polypeptide(L)'
;MSFASEPTRSRNHTQILGEESPLVFARRLLREKQFQQAIQICRTALKNGDPSAELHETLGRALLLSGEAESSLWHFLQATVLAPTQASGFISLGAAYN
;
A
#
# COMPACT_ATOMS: atom_id res chain seq x y z
N MET A 1 -0.95 -43.11 -3.69
CA MET A 1 0.16 -42.25 -4.16
C MET A 1 -0.24 -41.66 -5.50
N SER A 2 -0.60 -40.38 -5.54
CA SER A 2 -0.30 -39.41 -6.61
C SER A 2 -1.03 -38.11 -6.32
N PHE A 3 -0.22 -37.07 -6.14
CA PHE A 3 -0.59 -35.67 -5.96
C PHE A 3 -0.87 -35.01 -7.32
N ALA A 4 -1.56 -33.86 -7.24
CA ALA A 4 -1.66 -32.79 -8.25
C ALA A 4 -2.68 -33.04 -9.38
N SER A 5 -3.58 -32.13 -9.75
CA SER A 5 -3.53 -30.66 -9.63
C SER A 5 -4.97 -30.12 -9.65
N GLU A 6 -5.43 -29.49 -8.56
CA GLU A 6 -6.60 -28.61 -8.62
C GLU A 6 -6.14 -27.18 -8.94
N PRO A 7 -6.82 -26.48 -9.85
CA PRO A 7 -6.39 -25.16 -10.30
C PRO A 7 -6.56 -24.13 -9.17
N THR A 8 -5.44 -23.71 -8.60
CA THR A 8 -5.34 -22.56 -7.70
C THR A 8 -5.54 -21.26 -8.47
N ARG A 9 -6.77 -20.93 -8.89
CA ARG A 9 -7.06 -19.56 -9.33
C ARG A 9 -8.55 -19.19 -9.33
N SER A 10 -9.16 -19.18 -8.17
CA SER A 10 -10.23 -18.24 -7.87
C SER A 10 -10.47 -18.18 -6.36
N ARG A 11 -9.51 -17.62 -5.61
CA ARG A 11 -9.76 -17.25 -4.21
C ARG A 11 -10.16 -15.79 -4.18
N ASN A 12 -11.48 -15.61 -4.28
CA ASN A 12 -12.31 -14.53 -3.80
C ASN A 12 -11.57 -13.29 -3.29
N HIS A 13 -11.76 -12.19 -4.02
CA HIS A 13 -11.31 -10.82 -3.76
C HIS A 13 -11.76 -10.23 -2.40
N THR A 14 -12.54 -10.98 -1.62
CA THR A 14 -13.23 -10.52 -0.41
C THR A 14 -12.97 -11.37 0.84
N GLN A 15 -12.13 -12.41 0.79
CA GLN A 15 -11.95 -13.33 1.93
C GLN A 15 -10.61 -13.19 2.68
N ILE A 16 -9.74 -12.23 2.31
CA ILE A 16 -8.48 -11.92 3.02
C ILE A 16 -8.60 -10.59 3.80
N LEU A 17 -9.78 -10.25 4.31
CA LEU A 17 -9.99 -9.04 5.12
C LEU A 17 -10.01 -9.33 6.64
N GLY A 18 -9.78 -10.58 7.06
CA GLY A 18 -9.88 -10.98 8.48
C GLY A 18 -8.57 -11.03 9.27
N GLU A 19 -7.42 -11.32 8.65
CA GLU A 19 -6.20 -11.67 9.43
C GLU A 19 -4.91 -11.00 8.96
N GLU A 20 -4.82 -10.50 7.72
CA GLU A 20 -3.59 -9.84 7.25
C GLU A 20 -3.66 -8.32 7.44
N SER A 21 -2.59 -7.76 8.00
CA SER A 21 -2.42 -6.31 8.13
C SER A 21 -2.65 -5.63 6.76
N PRO A 22 -3.54 -4.62 6.67
CA PRO A 22 -3.80 -3.92 5.41
C PRO A 22 -2.53 -3.36 4.76
N LEU A 23 -1.55 -2.99 5.58
CA LEU A 23 -0.24 -2.53 5.15
C LEU A 23 0.53 -3.62 4.40
N VAL A 24 0.61 -4.84 4.95
CA VAL A 24 1.33 -5.96 4.34
C VAL A 24 0.64 -6.35 3.02
N PHE A 25 -0.68 -6.37 3.00
CA PHE A 25 -1.44 -6.65 1.80
C PHE A 25 -1.22 -5.59 0.72
N ALA A 26 -1.28 -4.30 1.06
CA ALA A 26 -1.00 -3.22 0.12
C ALA A 26 0.43 -3.29 -0.43
N ARG A 27 1.43 -3.58 0.40
CA ARG A 27 2.82 -3.77 -0.05
C ARG A 27 2.97 -4.94 -1.02
N ARG A 28 2.20 -6.02 -0.84
CA ARG A 28 2.15 -7.14 -1.79
C ARG A 28 1.54 -6.69 -3.13
N LEU A 29 0.41 -5.99 -3.11
CA LEU A 29 -0.25 -5.45 -4.31
C LEU A 29 0.69 -4.53 -5.12
N LEU A 30 1.53 -3.73 -4.44
CA LEU A 30 2.56 -2.92 -5.11
C LEU A 30 3.59 -3.77 -5.88
N ARG A 31 4.05 -4.89 -5.30
CA ARG A 31 4.97 -5.81 -5.98
C ARG A 31 4.32 -6.46 -7.19
N GLU A 32 3.02 -6.73 -7.11
CA GLU A 32 2.19 -7.28 -8.20
C GLU A 32 1.77 -6.21 -9.22
N LYS A 33 2.22 -4.94 -9.05
CA LYS A 33 1.85 -3.78 -9.88
C LYS A 33 0.35 -3.46 -9.89
N GLN A 34 -0.40 -3.94 -8.90
CA GLN A 34 -1.83 -3.69 -8.75
C GLN A 34 -2.08 -2.38 -7.99
N PHE A 35 -1.63 -1.26 -8.55
CA PHE A 35 -1.56 0.03 -7.84
C PHE A 35 -2.93 0.52 -7.37
N GLN A 36 -3.96 0.44 -8.20
CA GLN A 36 -5.31 0.89 -7.84
C GLN A 36 -5.92 0.07 -6.68
N GLN A 37 -5.63 -1.23 -6.61
CA GLN A 37 -6.07 -2.06 -5.48
C GLN A 37 -5.30 -1.69 -4.21
N ALA A 38 -3.98 -1.46 -4.31
CA ALA A 38 -3.17 -1.02 -3.17
C ALA A 38 -3.66 0.32 -2.60
N ILE A 39 -4.04 1.27 -3.47
CA ILE A 39 -4.63 2.56 -3.09
C ILE A 39 -5.92 2.34 -2.30
N GLN A 40 -6.82 1.50 -2.80
CA GLN A 40 -8.09 1.24 -2.14
C GLN A 40 -7.91 0.61 -0.75
N ILE A 41 -7.02 -0.39 -0.64
CA ILE A 41 -6.71 -1.04 0.64
C ILE A 41 -6.15 -0.03 1.65
N CYS A 42 -5.18 0.81 1.25
CA CYS A 42 -4.61 1.81 2.15
C CYS A 42 -5.63 2.87 2.57
N ARG A 43 -6.46 3.35 1.64
CA ARG A 43 -7.52 4.34 1.95
C ARG A 43 -8.55 3.78 2.94
N THR A 44 -8.96 2.53 2.75
CA THR A 44 -9.87 1.86 3.69
C THR A 44 -9.22 1.69 5.06
N ALA A 45 -7.94 1.28 5.13
CA ALA A 45 -7.22 1.14 6.40
C ALA A 45 -7.11 2.47 7.17
N LEU A 46 -6.73 3.54 6.47
CA LEU A 46 -6.69 4.90 7.04
C LEU A 46 -8.06 5.34 7.54
N LYS A 47 -9.13 5.10 6.77
CA LYS A 47 -10.51 5.43 7.17
C LYS A 47 -10.98 4.64 8.39
N ASN A 48 -10.49 3.42 8.57
CA ASN A 48 -10.81 2.56 9.70
C ASN A 48 -10.01 2.88 10.96
N GLY A 49 -9.17 3.93 10.94
CA GLY A 49 -8.48 4.43 12.13
C GLY A 49 -7.08 3.87 12.34
N ASP A 50 -6.39 3.43 11.28
CA ASP A 50 -4.95 3.16 11.31
C ASP A 50 -4.17 4.31 10.62
N PRO A 51 -3.96 5.47 11.28
CA PRO A 51 -3.19 6.58 10.73
C PRO A 51 -1.69 6.34 10.94
N SER A 52 -1.14 5.26 10.38
CA SER A 52 0.30 4.97 10.48
C SER A 52 1.09 5.65 9.36
N ALA A 53 2.32 6.07 9.70
CA ALA A 53 3.28 6.61 8.73
C ALA A 53 3.52 5.62 7.58
N GLU A 54 3.56 4.32 7.88
CA GLU A 54 3.79 3.25 6.89
C GLU A 54 2.64 3.09 5.90
N LEU A 55 1.38 3.29 6.33
CA LEU A 55 0.22 3.29 5.44
C LEU A 55 0.23 4.52 4.54
N HIS A 56 0.55 5.68 5.08
CA HIS A 56 0.71 6.90 4.30
C HIS A 56 1.84 6.77 3.27
N GLU A 57 2.99 6.21 3.65
CA GLU A 57 4.09 5.92 2.72
C GLU A 57 3.67 4.91 1.64
N THR A 58 2.99 3.83 2.02
CA THR A 58 2.56 2.80 1.07
C THR A 58 1.51 3.34 0.08
N LEU A 59 0.58 4.17 0.56
CA LEU A 59 -0.39 4.86 -0.28
C LEU A 59 0.26 5.85 -1.23
N GLY A 60 1.20 6.67 -0.73
CA GLY A 60 1.97 7.58 -1.57
C GLY A 60 2.72 6.83 -2.67
N ARG A 61 3.38 5.72 -2.36
CA ARG A 61 4.06 4.88 -3.35
C ARG A 61 3.09 4.31 -4.39
N ALA A 62 1.90 3.89 -3.96
CA ALA A 62 0.88 3.38 -4.87
C ALA A 62 0.39 4.45 -5.85
N LEU A 63 0.15 5.67 -5.35
CA LEU A 63 -0.26 6.82 -6.16
C LEU A 63 0.83 7.26 -7.13
N LEU A 64 2.09 7.32 -6.67
CA LEU A 64 3.21 7.67 -7.53
C LEU A 64 3.34 6.66 -8.70
N LEU A 65 3.25 5.36 -8.40
CA LEU A 65 3.33 4.31 -9.40
C LEU A 65 2.08 4.22 -10.30
N SER A 66 0.92 4.73 -9.87
CA SER A 66 -0.27 4.87 -10.71
C SER A 66 -0.28 6.12 -11.60
N GLY A 67 0.71 7.01 -11.44
CA GLY A 67 0.81 8.28 -12.18
C GLY A 67 0.16 9.47 -11.46
N GLU A 68 -0.38 9.28 -10.26
CA GLU A 68 -1.02 10.31 -9.42
C GLU A 68 0.03 10.99 -8.51
N ALA A 69 1.11 11.51 -9.09
CA ALA A 69 2.26 12.04 -8.36
C ALA A 69 1.88 13.19 -7.40
N GLU A 70 1.01 14.10 -7.81
CA GLU A 70 0.57 15.23 -6.97
C GLU A 70 -0.13 14.74 -5.68
N SER A 71 -1.03 13.76 -5.80
CA SER A 71 -1.68 13.13 -4.66
C SER A 71 -0.69 12.37 -3.76
N SER A 72 0.38 11.81 -4.34
CA SER A 72 1.39 11.06 -3.57
C SER A 72 2.14 11.95 -2.57
N LEU A 73 2.43 13.19 -2.94
CA LEU A 73 3.20 14.14 -2.13
C LEU A 73 2.53 14.40 -0.78
N TRP A 74 1.22 14.60 -0.77
CA TRP A 74 0.48 14.83 0.47
C TRP A 74 0.63 13.65 1.44
N HIS A 75 0.55 12.42 0.93
CA HIS A 75 0.69 11.23 1.76
C HIS A 75 2.12 11.02 2.26
N PHE A 76 3.13 11.29 1.44
CA PHE A 76 4.52 11.25 1.92
C PHE A 76 4.80 12.31 2.98
N LEU A 77 4.22 13.51 2.84
CA LEU A 77 4.30 14.54 3.87
C LEU A 77 3.66 14.07 5.19
N GLN A 78 2.47 13.47 5.15
CA GLN A 78 1.85 12.89 6.35
C GLN A 78 2.75 11.83 7.01
N ALA A 79 3.41 10.97 6.21
CA ALA A 79 4.34 9.99 6.73
C ALA A 79 5.53 10.65 7.48
N THR A 80 6.07 11.76 6.97
CA THR A 80 7.14 12.51 7.66
C THR A 80 6.65 13.24 8.92
N VAL A 81 5.40 13.69 8.95
CA VAL A 81 4.81 14.32 10.15
C VAL A 81 4.59 13.29 11.26
N LEU A 82 4.10 12.10 10.91
CA LEU A 82 3.84 11.01 11.85
C LEU A 82 5.12 10.35 12.35
N ALA A 83 6.16 10.29 11.51
CA ALA A 83 7.43 9.67 11.84
C ALA A 83 8.63 10.52 11.38
N PRO A 84 8.91 11.65 12.06
CA PRO A 84 9.92 12.62 11.62
C PRO A 84 11.36 12.10 11.70
N THR A 85 11.60 11.00 12.41
CA THR A 85 12.91 10.36 12.51
C THR A 85 13.11 9.23 11.49
N GLN A 86 12.07 8.85 10.74
CA GLN A 86 12.16 7.80 9.73
C GLN A 86 12.58 8.36 8.38
N ALA A 87 13.70 7.86 7.85
CA ALA A 87 14.25 8.30 6.57
C ALA A 87 13.34 7.96 5.37
N SER A 88 12.52 6.90 5.47
CA SER A 88 11.72 6.38 4.34
C SER A 88 10.72 7.39 3.79
N GLY A 89 10.09 8.19 4.66
CA GLY A 89 9.18 9.27 4.27
C GLY A 89 9.88 10.35 3.43
N PHE A 90 11.08 10.77 3.86
CA PHE A 90 11.88 11.78 3.14
C PHE A 90 12.42 11.25 1.81
N ILE A 91 12.88 9.99 1.77
CA ILE A 91 13.30 9.33 0.53
C ILE A 91 12.14 9.30 -0.46
N SER A 92 10.93 8.98 0.02
CA SER A 92 9.74 8.91 -0.82
C SER A 92 9.30 10.28 -1.34
N LEU A 93 9.42 11.35 -0.54
CA LEU A 93 9.25 12.72 -1.03
C LEU A 93 10.25 13.05 -2.14
N GLY A 94 11.53 12.73 -1.95
CA GLY A 94 12.55 12.95 -2.98
C GLY A 94 12.24 12.22 -4.28
N ALA A 95 11.74 10.99 -4.20
CA ALA A 95 11.33 10.21 -5.37
C ALA A 95 10.09 10.78 -6.09
N ALA A 96 9.23 11.53 -5.39
CA ALA A 96 8.05 12.14 -5.98
C ALA A 96 8.32 13.48 -6.68
N TYR A 97 9.43 14.16 -6.36
CA TYR A 97 9.84 15.42 -6.97
C TYR A 97 10.77 15.25 -8.18
N ASN A 98 11.31 14.05 -8.41
CA ASN A 98 12.28 13.75 -9.48
C ASN A 98 11.59 13.11 -10.69
#